data_AF-A0A524DX73-F1
#
_entry.id   AF-A0A524DX73-F1
#
_cell.length_a   1.000
_cell.length_b   1.000
_cell.length_c   1.000
_cell.angle_alpha   90.00
_cell.angle_beta   90.00
_cell.angle_gamma   90.00
#
_symmetry.space_group_name_H-M   'P 1'
#
loop_
_entity.id
_entity.type
_entity.pdbx_description
1 polymer ?
#
loop_
_entity_poly.entity_id
_entity_poly.type
_entity_poly.pdbx_seq_one_letter_code
_entity_poly.pdbx_strand_id
1 'polypeptide(L)'
;MKKKLPILAGAICAILVVTLILVFVPLSRDKAPIIGTPMASNVFATENIQISVSVSDDGEVADVILSYSNDSKATWYNVTMSGSGSTTWVGTGTISPHDIEVTLYYKIYAQDNIGQWSVKDNAGAGYELYTGSRKAFIVCSANDFYGSEEEDSFNGGPDANFSEDTGHWLQTQGVQIVGQVDPSAPGHLTNPGAFHIESTGVLGSAEFVYNWTAYYSLENYAFYNFSIWLNTQVPIVGAGVKIGLQWLNSTDQEVRTDWSGAINDTGALWAPLRVAGVCNNDSGNEITQLQLKIAVNGAWGLGSLVLLDDVFIDRWITVNLTDPFNPDPPARNKNCDGFPAQALQVYKVLKGHGYSDENIFFMLYWANDADGVIDIVCGDNITNDLDGTVVIDVLDAGVNASRVKQELNVSVAGSFASSIQENDQLIIFMTDHGSTMQLPDRNATFHFEADGSFITEFEFYELVSQIDCWRMMINMDCCFSGNFLNQNASIGASWYDLPNCIFVSAAANVLSWYWVDCNNGDGFAGSWFFHVFWDQLDQNQTINNAFLTAQAFVPFGKGAPLAVIQVPLIQDNLGIMNTWSFTSFSKL
;
A
#
# COMPACT_ATOMS: atom_id res chain seq x y z
N MET A 1 -1.92 -74.39 97.08
CA MET A 1 -2.46 -73.04 96.78
C MET A 1 -1.33 -72.16 96.25
N LYS A 2 -1.11 -72.12 94.93
CA LYS A 2 -0.14 -71.20 94.30
C LYS A 2 -0.88 -70.42 93.22
N LYS A 3 -1.27 -69.18 93.56
CA LYS A 3 -1.87 -68.20 92.64
C LYS A 3 -0.78 -67.70 91.69
N LYS A 4 -0.68 -68.29 90.50
CA LYS A 4 0.00 -67.71 89.34
C LYS A 4 -1.08 -67.22 88.38
N LEU A 5 -1.57 -66.00 88.56
CA LEU A 5 -2.39 -65.32 87.57
C LEU A 5 -2.31 -63.79 87.76
N PRO A 6 -1.21 -63.11 87.36
CA PRO A 6 -1.34 -61.71 86.97
C PRO A 6 -0.69 -61.36 85.61
N ILE A 7 0.01 -62.28 84.95
CA ILE A 7 0.78 -61.96 83.73
C ILE A 7 -0.09 -62.01 82.46
N LEU A 8 -1.12 -62.87 82.43
CA LEU A 8 -1.95 -63.04 81.22
C LEU A 8 -2.94 -61.88 80.99
N ALA A 9 -3.45 -61.26 82.06
CA ALA A 9 -4.39 -60.13 81.95
C ALA A 9 -3.69 -58.84 81.48
N GLY A 10 -2.44 -58.61 81.91
CA GLY A 10 -1.64 -57.48 81.46
C GLY A 10 -1.25 -57.57 79.99
N ALA A 11 -0.88 -58.77 79.51
CA ALA A 11 -0.54 -58.99 78.11
C ALA A 11 -1.76 -58.81 77.18
N ILE A 12 -2.95 -59.27 77.59
CA ILE A 12 -4.18 -59.10 76.82
C ILE A 12 -4.60 -57.62 76.78
N CYS A 13 -4.49 -56.87 77.88
CA CYS A 13 -4.76 -55.43 77.87
C CYS A 13 -3.76 -54.65 77.00
N ALA A 14 -2.47 -54.97 77.04
CA ALA A 14 -1.48 -54.31 76.19
C ALA A 14 -1.71 -54.58 74.70
N ILE A 15 -2.06 -55.83 74.33
CA ILE A 15 -2.41 -56.18 72.95
C ILE A 15 -3.72 -55.48 72.54
N LEU A 16 -4.74 -55.45 73.39
CA LEU A 16 -6.00 -54.73 73.10
C LEU A 16 -5.79 -53.23 72.94
N VAL A 17 -4.96 -52.58 73.77
CA VAL A 17 -4.66 -51.15 73.65
C VAL A 17 -3.84 -50.86 72.39
N VAL A 18 -2.84 -51.69 72.06
CA VAL A 18 -2.07 -51.54 70.80
C VAL A 18 -2.95 -51.81 69.58
N THR A 19 -3.88 -52.77 69.65
CA THR A 19 -4.82 -53.08 68.57
C THR A 19 -5.88 -51.98 68.43
N LEU A 20 -6.39 -51.43 69.53
CA LEU A 20 -7.32 -50.30 69.50
C LEU A 20 -6.64 -49.04 68.96
N ILE A 21 -5.37 -48.79 69.34
CA ILE A 21 -4.60 -47.67 68.80
C ILE A 21 -4.36 -47.88 67.29
N LEU A 22 -4.00 -49.08 66.83
CA LEU A 22 -3.83 -49.37 65.39
C LEU A 22 -5.12 -49.36 64.58
N VAL A 23 -6.27 -49.65 65.19
CA VAL A 23 -7.60 -49.62 64.52
C VAL A 23 -8.21 -48.20 64.55
N PHE A 24 -7.80 -47.33 65.48
CA PHE A 24 -8.30 -45.96 65.61
C PHE A 24 -7.25 -44.86 65.35
N VAL A 25 -6.04 -45.18 64.88
CA VAL A 25 -5.25 -44.17 64.15
C VAL A 25 -6.09 -43.86 62.91
N PRO A 26 -6.65 -42.64 62.75
CA PRO A 26 -7.26 -42.30 61.49
C PRO A 26 -6.19 -42.53 60.43
N LEU A 27 -6.44 -43.47 59.50
CA LEU A 27 -5.74 -43.54 58.22
C LEU A 27 -5.53 -42.09 57.81
N SER A 28 -4.26 -41.70 57.65
CA SER A 28 -3.84 -40.32 57.39
C SER A 28 -4.92 -39.66 56.56
N ARG A 29 -5.61 -38.65 57.12
CA ARG A 29 -6.63 -37.92 56.38
C ARG A 29 -5.91 -37.41 55.15
N ASP A 30 -6.16 -38.10 54.06
CA ASP A 30 -5.65 -37.73 52.77
C ASP A 30 -6.07 -36.29 52.53
N LYS A 31 -5.08 -35.47 52.20
CA LYS A 31 -5.24 -34.02 52.10
C LYS A 31 -5.37 -33.73 50.63
N ALA A 32 -6.29 -32.83 50.29
CA ALA A 32 -6.47 -32.38 48.92
C ALA A 32 -5.14 -32.00 48.24
N PRO A 33 -5.02 -32.20 46.92
CA PRO A 33 -3.76 -32.00 46.20
C PRO A 33 -3.16 -30.63 46.40
N ILE A 34 -1.84 -30.55 46.46
CA ILE A 34 -1.10 -29.28 46.51
C ILE A 34 -0.63 -28.93 45.11
N ILE A 35 -1.13 -27.82 44.57
CA ILE A 35 -0.77 -27.32 43.24
C ILE A 35 0.41 -26.35 43.35
N GLY A 36 1.48 -26.65 42.60
CA GLY A 36 2.66 -25.82 42.43
C GLY A 36 2.35 -24.47 41.78
N THR A 37 3.38 -23.68 41.46
CA THR A 37 3.19 -22.44 40.69
C THR A 37 3.15 -22.80 39.20
N PRO A 38 2.04 -22.53 38.49
CA PRO A 38 1.98 -22.76 37.06
C PRO A 38 2.98 -21.87 36.32
N MET A 39 3.58 -22.37 35.25
CA MET A 39 4.45 -21.61 34.37
C MET A 39 3.87 -21.61 32.96
N ALA A 40 3.67 -20.43 32.39
CA ALA A 40 3.27 -20.25 31.00
C ALA A 40 4.50 -20.15 30.11
N SER A 41 4.45 -20.80 28.95
CA SER A 41 5.42 -20.66 27.85
C SER A 41 4.66 -20.52 26.53
N ASN A 42 5.29 -19.90 25.53
CA ASN A 42 4.68 -19.59 24.22
C ASN A 42 3.46 -18.66 24.33
N VAL A 43 3.61 -17.52 25.02
CA VAL A 43 2.55 -16.53 25.26
C VAL A 43 2.30 -15.60 24.06
N PHE A 44 2.48 -16.11 22.84
CA PHE A 44 2.17 -15.39 21.61
C PHE A 44 0.72 -15.70 21.20
N ALA A 45 -0.04 -14.69 20.79
CA ALA A 45 -1.45 -14.81 20.43
C ALA A 45 -1.72 -15.93 19.41
N THR A 46 -0.75 -16.23 18.55
CA THR A 46 -0.91 -17.14 17.42
C THR A 46 -0.40 -18.57 17.68
N GLU A 47 0.16 -18.83 18.86
CA GLU A 47 0.69 -20.14 19.21
C GLU A 47 -0.17 -20.84 20.26
N ASN A 48 -0.04 -22.16 20.30
CA ASN A 48 -0.54 -22.96 21.40
C ASN A 48 0.19 -22.56 22.68
N ILE A 49 -0.51 -21.90 23.59
CA ILE A 49 0.05 -21.49 24.88
C ILE A 49 0.14 -22.73 25.75
N GLN A 50 1.34 -23.02 26.23
CA GLN A 50 1.58 -24.15 27.11
C GLN A 50 1.59 -23.69 28.56
N ILE A 51 0.72 -24.28 29.37
CA ILE A 51 0.72 -24.10 30.82
C ILE A 51 1.25 -25.38 31.44
N SER A 52 2.39 -25.27 32.11
CA SER A 52 3.02 -26.38 32.85
C SER A 52 2.82 -26.21 34.36
N VAL A 53 2.61 -27.31 35.08
CA VAL A 53 2.42 -27.30 36.53
C VAL A 53 2.87 -28.61 37.17
N SER A 54 3.27 -28.55 38.43
CA SER A 54 3.44 -29.72 39.29
C SER A 54 2.33 -29.80 40.33
N VAL A 55 1.84 -31.00 40.62
CA VAL A 55 0.82 -31.28 41.64
C VAL A 55 1.34 -32.40 42.52
N SER A 56 1.29 -32.22 43.85
CA SER A 56 1.70 -33.27 44.80
C SER A 56 0.55 -33.67 45.69
N ASP A 57 0.39 -34.98 45.88
CA ASP A 57 -0.69 -35.56 46.69
C ASP A 57 -0.24 -36.88 47.33
N ASP A 58 -0.59 -37.09 48.61
CA ASP A 58 -0.22 -38.30 49.35
C ASP A 58 -1.15 -39.49 49.03
N GLY A 59 -2.35 -39.23 48.49
CA GLY A 59 -3.38 -40.18 48.04
C GLY A 59 -3.44 -40.40 46.52
N GLU A 60 -2.43 -39.88 45.80
CA GLU A 60 -2.28 -39.86 44.35
C GLU A 60 -3.21 -38.88 43.61
N VAL A 61 -2.66 -38.24 42.57
CA VAL A 61 -3.37 -37.32 41.69
C VAL A 61 -4.17 -38.10 40.65
N ALA A 62 -5.49 -37.92 40.64
CA ALA A 62 -6.42 -38.56 39.73
C ALA A 62 -6.62 -37.77 38.42
N ASP A 63 -6.81 -36.46 38.50
CA ASP A 63 -7.07 -35.60 37.33
C ASP A 63 -6.52 -34.18 37.54
N VAL A 64 -6.15 -33.53 36.43
CA VAL A 64 -5.69 -32.13 36.40
C VAL A 64 -6.30 -31.41 35.21
N ILE A 65 -7.00 -30.30 35.48
CA ILE A 65 -7.72 -29.52 34.48
C ILE A 65 -7.17 -28.09 34.45
N LEU A 66 -6.76 -27.64 33.27
CA LEU A 66 -6.53 -26.24 32.95
C LEU A 66 -7.86 -25.61 32.54
N SER A 67 -8.29 -24.57 33.22
CA SER A 67 -9.48 -23.80 32.86
C SER A 67 -9.06 -22.38 32.48
N TYR A 68 -9.46 -21.88 31.31
CA TYR A 68 -9.08 -20.55 30.85
C TYR A 68 -10.28 -19.70 30.41
N SER A 69 -10.11 -18.38 30.38
CA SER A 69 -11.08 -17.39 29.95
C SER A 69 -10.39 -16.34 29.08
N ASN A 70 -11.03 -15.98 27.97
CA ASN A 70 -10.60 -14.96 27.01
C ASN A 70 -11.56 -13.75 26.96
N ASP A 71 -12.49 -13.67 27.91
CA ASP A 71 -13.60 -12.71 27.91
C ASP A 71 -13.77 -12.04 29.28
N SER A 72 -12.65 -11.67 29.90
CA SER A 72 -12.64 -11.02 31.22
C SER A 72 -13.33 -11.83 32.32
N LYS A 73 -13.13 -13.16 32.32
CA LYS A 73 -13.64 -14.14 33.30
C LYS A 73 -15.15 -14.42 33.20
N ALA A 74 -15.82 -13.99 32.13
CA ALA A 74 -17.25 -14.21 31.95
C ALA A 74 -17.58 -15.67 31.60
N THR A 75 -16.77 -16.31 30.76
CA THR A 75 -16.86 -17.74 30.42
C THR A 75 -15.55 -18.47 30.67
N TRP A 76 -15.63 -19.78 30.92
CA TRP A 76 -14.48 -20.62 31.24
C TRP A 76 -14.48 -21.90 30.39
N TYR A 77 -13.35 -22.19 29.76
CA TYR A 77 -13.10 -23.33 28.90
C TYR A 77 -12.16 -24.30 29.61
N ASN A 78 -12.52 -25.59 29.66
CA ASN A 78 -11.73 -26.61 30.37
C ASN A 78 -10.93 -27.48 29.39
N VAL A 79 -9.68 -27.72 29.74
CA VAL A 79 -8.72 -28.56 29.02
C VAL A 79 -8.13 -29.55 30.02
N THR A 80 -8.34 -30.84 29.79
CA THR A 80 -7.66 -31.89 30.57
C THR A 80 -6.17 -31.86 30.26
N MET A 81 -5.33 -31.74 31.29
CA MET A 81 -3.89 -31.66 31.13
C MET A 81 -3.27 -33.06 30.99
N SER A 82 -2.17 -33.15 30.24
CA SER A 82 -1.42 -34.40 30.08
C SER A 82 -0.15 -34.38 30.92
N GLY A 83 0.14 -35.43 31.67
CA GLY A 83 1.30 -35.48 32.57
C GLY A 83 1.64 -36.88 33.07
N SER A 84 2.60 -36.95 33.99
CA SER A 84 3.07 -38.21 34.57
C SER A 84 3.41 -38.08 36.05
N GLY A 85 3.31 -39.19 36.78
CA GLY A 85 3.52 -39.29 38.23
C GLY A 85 2.21 -39.48 38.98
N SER A 86 2.24 -40.22 40.10
CA SER A 86 1.06 -40.48 40.95
C SER A 86 1.05 -39.57 42.17
N THR A 87 2.12 -39.55 42.97
CA THR A 87 2.23 -38.69 44.17
C THR A 87 2.84 -37.32 43.90
N THR A 88 3.57 -37.18 42.80
CA THR A 88 4.04 -35.90 42.27
C THR A 88 3.85 -35.93 40.78
N TRP A 89 2.69 -35.43 40.36
CA TRP A 89 2.30 -35.32 38.97
C TRP A 89 2.89 -34.06 38.35
N VAL A 90 3.47 -34.17 37.15
CA VAL A 90 3.96 -33.04 36.37
C VAL A 90 3.38 -33.14 34.97
N GLY A 91 2.80 -32.05 34.49
CA GLY A 91 2.16 -32.06 33.18
C GLY A 91 1.89 -30.68 32.60
N THR A 92 1.34 -30.72 31.39
CA THR A 92 1.11 -29.57 30.52
C THR A 92 -0.31 -29.58 29.96
N GLY A 93 -0.92 -28.41 29.90
CA GLY A 93 -2.19 -28.14 29.21
C GLY A 93 -1.95 -27.12 28.11
N THR A 94 -2.73 -27.21 27.05
CA THR A 94 -2.59 -26.36 25.87
C THR A 94 -3.84 -25.50 25.70
N ILE A 95 -3.67 -24.19 25.64
CA ILE A 95 -4.71 -23.24 25.22
C ILE A 95 -4.53 -23.02 23.72
N SER A 96 -5.61 -23.11 22.95
CA SER A 96 -5.57 -22.82 21.51
C SER A 96 -5.20 -21.35 21.25
N PRO A 97 -4.72 -21.02 20.04
CA PRO A 97 -4.45 -19.63 19.66
C PRO A 97 -5.66 -18.72 19.87
N HIS A 98 -5.42 -17.47 20.22
CA HIS A 98 -6.41 -16.43 20.47
C HIS A 98 -6.03 -15.13 19.77
N ASP A 99 -6.97 -14.21 19.63
CA ASP A 99 -6.69 -12.91 19.03
C ASP A 99 -5.68 -12.12 19.88
N ILE A 100 -4.94 -11.23 19.22
CA ILE A 100 -4.06 -10.28 19.90
C ILE A 100 -4.87 -9.36 20.81
N GLU A 101 -4.24 -8.83 21.86
CA GLU A 101 -4.89 -7.98 22.88
C GLU A 101 -5.94 -8.72 23.74
N VAL A 102 -6.09 -10.04 23.56
CA VAL A 102 -6.85 -10.88 24.49
C VAL A 102 -6.05 -11.09 25.77
N THR A 103 -6.58 -10.59 26.89
CA THR A 103 -6.11 -11.02 28.21
C THR A 103 -6.66 -12.40 28.54
N LEU A 104 -5.78 -13.39 28.62
CA LEU A 104 -6.13 -14.72 29.08
C LEU A 104 -6.01 -14.83 30.59
N TYR A 105 -7.07 -15.35 31.20
CA TYR A 105 -7.08 -15.74 32.61
C TYR A 105 -7.11 -17.25 32.69
N TYR A 106 -6.38 -17.85 33.63
CA TYR A 106 -6.46 -19.30 33.83
C TYR A 106 -6.44 -19.73 35.29
N LYS A 107 -6.94 -20.94 35.51
CA LYS A 107 -7.01 -21.67 36.77
C LYS A 107 -6.56 -23.10 36.55
N ILE A 108 -5.89 -23.68 37.54
CA ILE A 108 -5.58 -25.11 37.56
C ILE A 108 -6.45 -25.76 38.64
N TYR A 109 -7.16 -26.82 38.27
CA TYR A 109 -7.87 -27.71 39.19
C TYR A 109 -7.14 -29.05 39.25
N ALA A 110 -7.01 -29.62 40.44
CA ALA A 110 -6.46 -30.95 40.62
C ALA A 110 -7.35 -31.76 41.56
N GLN A 111 -7.57 -33.04 41.22
CA GLN A 111 -8.37 -33.99 42.00
C GLN A 111 -7.48 -35.15 42.48
N ASP A 112 -7.69 -35.62 43.70
CA ASP A 112 -7.13 -36.89 44.19
C ASP A 112 -8.05 -38.10 43.87
N ASN A 113 -7.58 -39.32 44.17
CA ASN A 113 -8.33 -40.56 43.91
C ASN A 113 -9.58 -40.76 44.79
N ILE A 114 -9.73 -40.01 45.87
CA ILE A 114 -10.91 -40.07 46.77
C ILE A 114 -11.90 -38.92 46.52
N GLY A 115 -11.58 -38.07 45.55
CA GLY A 115 -12.45 -37.04 45.00
C GLY A 115 -12.33 -35.65 45.62
N GLN A 116 -11.28 -35.36 46.40
CA GLN A 116 -11.04 -34.00 46.90
C GLN A 116 -10.40 -33.15 45.79
N TRP A 117 -10.82 -31.89 45.73
CA TRP A 117 -10.35 -30.93 44.72
C TRP A 117 -9.58 -29.78 45.36
N SER A 118 -8.52 -29.36 44.67
CA SER A 118 -7.81 -28.12 44.93
C SER A 118 -7.84 -27.22 43.70
N VAL A 119 -7.80 -25.90 43.94
CA VAL A 119 -7.70 -24.89 42.88
C VAL A 119 -6.52 -23.96 43.13
N LYS A 120 -5.75 -23.71 42.09
CA LYS A 120 -4.78 -22.61 42.05
C LYS A 120 -5.30 -21.57 41.08
N ASP A 121 -5.84 -20.50 41.65
CA ASP A 121 -6.37 -19.39 40.87
C ASP A 121 -5.25 -18.40 40.55
N ASN A 122 -4.83 -18.37 39.28
CA ASN A 122 -3.89 -17.36 38.78
C ASN A 122 -4.62 -16.25 37.99
N ALA A 123 -5.96 -16.23 38.01
CA ALA A 123 -6.78 -15.23 37.33
C ALA A 123 -6.69 -13.84 37.98
N GLY A 124 -6.00 -13.69 39.11
CA GLY A 124 -5.77 -12.40 39.75
C GLY A 124 -4.88 -11.46 38.93
N ALA A 125 -3.94 -12.00 38.15
CA ALA A 125 -3.01 -11.21 37.32
C ALA A 125 -3.37 -11.24 35.82
N GLY A 126 -3.88 -12.36 35.30
CA GLY A 126 -4.03 -12.54 33.85
C GLY A 126 -2.68 -12.60 33.11
N TYR A 127 -2.69 -13.10 31.89
CA TYR A 127 -1.58 -12.98 30.94
C TYR A 127 -2.15 -12.29 29.71
N GLU A 128 -1.68 -11.08 29.42
CA GLU A 128 -1.93 -10.45 28.12
C GLU A 128 -1.16 -11.23 27.05
N LEU A 129 -1.85 -11.66 25.99
CA LEU A 129 -1.18 -12.17 24.81
C LEU A 129 -0.54 -10.99 24.08
N TYR A 130 0.77 -10.82 24.30
CA TYR A 130 1.54 -9.76 23.67
C TYR A 130 1.82 -10.10 22.21
N THR A 131 1.16 -9.42 21.29
CA THR A 131 1.93 -8.79 20.20
C THR A 131 2.41 -7.44 20.71
N GLY A 132 3.55 -6.98 20.21
CA GLY A 132 4.01 -5.63 20.47
C GLY A 132 3.01 -4.59 19.95
N SER A 133 3.37 -3.31 20.08
CA SER A 133 2.56 -2.20 19.62
C SER A 133 2.37 -2.24 18.09
N ARG A 134 1.22 -1.73 17.64
CA ARG A 134 0.97 -1.43 16.23
C ARG A 134 1.54 -0.05 15.94
N LYS A 135 2.63 0.02 15.16
CA LYS A 135 3.37 1.24 14.88
C LYS A 135 3.25 1.63 13.41
N ALA A 136 3.24 2.94 13.14
CA ALA A 136 3.20 3.46 11.79
C ALA A 136 4.17 4.65 11.61
N PHE A 137 4.84 4.70 10.48
CA PHE A 137 5.67 5.82 10.04
C PHE A 137 5.07 6.34 8.73
N ILE A 138 4.53 7.56 8.74
CA ILE A 138 3.82 8.15 7.62
C ILE A 138 4.58 9.40 7.18
N VAL A 139 4.94 9.48 5.91
CA VAL A 139 5.60 10.65 5.32
C VAL A 139 4.83 11.11 4.09
N CYS A 140 4.38 12.37 4.13
CA CYS A 140 4.04 13.16 2.95
C CYS A 140 5.04 14.31 2.91
N SER A 141 5.91 14.32 1.91
CA SER A 141 7.01 15.30 1.81
C SER A 141 6.87 16.29 0.64
N ALA A 142 5.72 16.22 -0.02
CA ALA A 142 5.30 17.07 -1.09
C ALA A 142 3.86 17.51 -0.87
N ASN A 143 3.55 18.74 -1.26
CA ASN A 143 2.17 19.17 -1.43
C ASN A 143 1.94 19.82 -2.78
N ASP A 144 2.97 20.02 -3.60
CA ASP A 144 2.79 20.51 -4.95
C ASP A 144 2.66 19.34 -5.93
N PHE A 145 1.77 19.53 -6.90
CA PHE A 145 1.98 18.89 -8.18
C PHE A 145 2.97 19.76 -8.91
N TYR A 146 4.09 19.16 -9.37
CA TYR A 146 5.04 19.77 -10.28
C TYR A 146 4.34 20.82 -11.13
N GLY A 147 4.71 22.08 -10.94
CA GLY A 147 4.05 23.18 -11.60
C GLY A 147 3.85 22.82 -13.07
N SER A 148 2.58 22.67 -13.49
CA SER A 148 2.28 22.91 -14.88
C SER A 148 2.97 24.23 -15.22
N GLU A 149 3.63 24.33 -16.37
CA GLU A 149 3.83 25.66 -16.95
C GLU A 149 2.51 26.42 -16.85
N GLU A 150 2.57 27.75 -16.69
CA GLU A 150 1.37 28.58 -16.53
C GLU A 150 0.24 28.01 -17.39
N GLU A 151 -0.87 27.66 -16.73
CA GLU A 151 -2.05 26.95 -17.27
C GLU A 151 -2.58 27.60 -18.57
N ASP A 152 -2.15 28.83 -18.82
CA ASP A 152 -2.39 29.69 -19.96
C ASP A 152 -1.68 29.28 -21.27
N SER A 153 -0.75 28.29 -21.28
CA SER A 153 -0.07 27.86 -22.52
C SER A 153 -0.40 26.40 -22.91
N PHE A 154 0.06 25.40 -22.15
CA PHE A 154 -0.17 23.97 -22.44
C PHE A 154 -0.77 23.25 -21.22
N ASN A 155 -1.65 22.26 -21.42
CA ASN A 155 -2.50 21.58 -20.40
C ASN A 155 -3.87 22.22 -20.08
N GLY A 156 -4.55 22.75 -21.11
CA GLY A 156 -5.86 23.39 -20.95
C GLY A 156 -5.91 24.80 -21.55
N GLY A 157 -4.74 25.40 -21.78
CA GLY A 157 -4.57 26.69 -22.44
C GLY A 157 -4.77 26.65 -23.97
N PRO A 158 -4.81 27.84 -24.61
CA PRO A 158 -5.03 27.97 -26.06
C PRO A 158 -3.98 27.24 -26.91
N ASP A 159 -2.73 27.19 -26.48
CA ASP A 159 -1.64 26.63 -27.29
C ASP A 159 -1.66 25.09 -27.33
N ALA A 160 -2.42 24.45 -26.43
CA ALA A 160 -2.64 23.01 -26.44
C ALA A 160 -3.72 22.56 -27.44
N ASN A 161 -4.54 23.47 -27.98
CA ASN A 161 -5.63 23.15 -28.92
C ASN A 161 -5.23 23.41 -30.37
N PHE A 162 -5.17 22.34 -31.15
CA PHE A 162 -4.78 22.33 -32.56
C PHE A 162 -5.95 22.13 -33.52
N SER A 163 -7.20 22.12 -33.03
CA SER A 163 -8.38 21.98 -33.87
C SER A 163 -8.48 23.08 -34.94
N GLU A 164 -7.93 24.26 -34.66
CA GLU A 164 -7.92 25.41 -35.58
C GLU A 164 -6.63 25.51 -36.44
N ASP A 165 -5.54 24.83 -36.06
CA ASP A 165 -4.18 24.98 -36.59
C ASP A 165 -3.90 24.20 -37.89
N THR A 166 -4.81 24.32 -38.82
CA THR A 166 -4.99 23.30 -39.86
C THR A 166 -4.20 23.51 -41.13
N GLY A 167 -3.68 24.72 -41.33
CA GLY A 167 -2.68 25.00 -42.35
C GLY A 167 -1.30 24.39 -42.06
N HIS A 168 -1.09 23.88 -40.85
CA HIS A 168 0.20 23.36 -40.40
C HIS A 168 0.27 21.82 -40.43
N TRP A 169 -0.85 21.14 -40.68
CA TRP A 169 -0.88 19.69 -40.93
C TRP A 169 -0.48 19.39 -42.36
N LEU A 170 0.65 18.72 -42.53
CA LEU A 170 1.21 18.37 -43.83
C LEU A 170 0.89 16.91 -44.16
N GLN A 171 0.26 16.66 -45.31
CA GLN A 171 0.10 15.31 -45.83
C GLN A 171 1.46 14.82 -46.36
N THR A 172 2.11 13.90 -45.64
CA THR A 172 3.45 13.40 -45.97
C THR A 172 3.41 12.15 -46.84
N GLN A 173 2.33 11.38 -46.75
CA GLN A 173 2.07 10.21 -47.59
C GLN A 173 0.57 10.15 -47.94
N GLY A 174 0.25 9.71 -49.15
CA GLY A 174 -1.14 9.70 -49.62
C GLY A 174 -1.34 9.00 -50.95
N VAL A 175 -2.23 8.01 -50.98
CA VAL A 175 -2.87 7.53 -52.21
C VAL A 175 -4.37 7.57 -51.99
N GLN A 176 -5.07 8.29 -52.87
CA GLN A 176 -6.52 8.38 -52.89
C GLN A 176 -7.17 8.92 -51.60
N ILE A 177 -6.50 9.86 -50.90
CA ILE A 177 -7.02 10.56 -49.73
C ILE A 177 -6.60 12.02 -49.79
N VAL A 178 -7.52 12.91 -49.38
CA VAL A 178 -7.25 14.34 -49.15
C VAL A 178 -7.71 14.71 -47.73
N GLY A 179 -6.96 15.60 -47.06
CA GLY A 179 -7.34 16.13 -45.75
C GLY A 179 -7.36 17.65 -45.79
N GLN A 180 -8.36 18.25 -45.13
CA GLN A 180 -8.50 19.70 -44.98
C GLN A 180 -9.45 20.00 -43.82
N VAL A 181 -9.43 21.24 -43.35
CA VAL A 181 -10.53 21.70 -42.50
C VAL A 181 -11.75 22.02 -43.32
N ASP A 182 -12.87 21.59 -42.79
CA ASP A 182 -14.18 21.99 -43.25
C ASP A 182 -14.94 22.65 -42.08
N PRO A 183 -15.06 23.99 -42.06
CA PRO A 183 -15.83 24.70 -41.05
C PRO A 183 -17.32 24.38 -41.08
N SER A 184 -17.80 23.74 -42.15
CA SER A 184 -19.19 23.28 -42.29
C SER A 184 -19.40 21.83 -41.84
N ALA A 185 -18.33 21.08 -41.57
CA ALA A 185 -18.42 19.76 -40.99
C ALA A 185 -18.88 19.83 -39.52
N PRO A 186 -19.68 18.86 -39.05
CA PRO A 186 -20.08 18.80 -37.65
C PRO A 186 -18.88 18.44 -36.79
N GLY A 187 -18.54 19.29 -35.82
CA GLY A 187 -17.55 19.00 -34.78
C GLY A 187 -18.14 18.19 -33.61
N HIS A 188 -17.27 17.84 -32.68
CA HIS A 188 -17.63 17.24 -31.41
C HIS A 188 -18.39 18.26 -30.54
N LEU A 189 -19.36 17.79 -29.74
CA LEU A 189 -20.22 18.62 -28.89
C LEU A 189 -20.94 19.80 -29.61
N THR A 190 -21.23 19.65 -30.91
CA THR A 190 -21.88 20.67 -31.76
C THR A 190 -21.05 21.92 -32.04
N ASN A 191 -19.75 21.87 -31.76
CA ASN A 191 -18.83 22.92 -32.19
C ASN A 191 -18.76 22.96 -33.73
N PRO A 192 -18.70 24.16 -34.34
CA PRO A 192 -18.55 24.29 -35.77
C PRO A 192 -17.12 23.93 -36.19
N GLY A 193 -16.98 23.07 -37.20
CA GLY A 193 -15.71 22.73 -37.83
C GLY A 193 -15.07 21.46 -37.31
N ALA A 194 -14.47 20.70 -38.23
CA ALA A 194 -13.63 19.55 -37.93
C ALA A 194 -12.52 19.46 -38.99
N PHE A 195 -11.39 18.85 -38.62
CA PHE A 195 -10.43 18.40 -39.62
C PHE A 195 -10.97 17.11 -40.23
N HIS A 196 -11.29 17.13 -41.53
CA HIS A 196 -11.77 15.94 -42.22
C HIS A 196 -10.69 15.30 -43.08
N ILE A 197 -10.80 14.00 -43.24
CA ILE A 197 -10.01 13.19 -44.16
C ILE A 197 -11.00 12.47 -45.06
N GLU A 198 -10.97 12.78 -46.35
CA GLU A 198 -11.87 12.23 -47.36
C GLU A 198 -11.13 11.21 -48.22
N SER A 199 -11.75 10.04 -48.44
CA SER A 199 -11.25 9.11 -49.46
C SER A 199 -11.68 9.54 -50.85
N THR A 200 -10.71 9.65 -51.76
CA THR A 200 -10.92 9.84 -53.19
C THR A 200 -10.83 8.51 -53.96
N GLY A 201 -10.95 7.37 -53.27
CA GLY A 201 -10.83 6.03 -53.88
C GLY A 201 -11.40 4.89 -53.03
N VAL A 202 -10.99 3.64 -53.31
CA VAL A 202 -11.51 2.44 -52.63
C VAL A 202 -10.55 1.94 -51.56
N LEU A 203 -9.25 2.15 -51.74
CA LEU A 203 -8.22 1.85 -50.76
C LEU A 203 -7.42 3.13 -50.51
N GLY A 204 -7.52 3.64 -49.29
CA GLY A 204 -6.86 4.86 -48.88
C GLY A 204 -5.74 4.56 -47.89
N SER A 205 -4.59 5.20 -48.08
CA SER A 205 -3.58 5.31 -47.02
C SER A 205 -3.03 6.71 -47.04
N ALA A 206 -3.09 7.39 -45.89
CA ALA A 206 -2.52 8.72 -45.72
C ALA A 206 -1.95 8.91 -44.32
N GLU A 207 -0.92 9.74 -44.26
CA GLU A 207 -0.36 10.25 -43.03
C GLU A 207 -0.34 11.78 -43.08
N PHE A 208 -0.84 12.39 -42.01
CA PHE A 208 -0.79 13.82 -41.77
C PHE A 208 0.13 14.07 -40.59
N VAL A 209 0.99 15.07 -40.73
CA VAL A 209 2.04 15.39 -39.77
C VAL A 209 1.95 16.86 -39.38
N TYR A 210 1.92 17.12 -38.08
CA TYR A 210 2.10 18.44 -37.50
C TYR A 210 3.50 18.53 -36.91
N ASN A 211 4.35 19.42 -37.42
CA ASN A 211 5.67 19.63 -36.84
C ASN A 211 5.56 20.48 -35.58
N TRP A 212 5.37 19.82 -34.44
CA TRP A 212 5.13 20.49 -33.17
C TRP A 212 6.33 21.35 -32.75
N THR A 213 7.55 20.85 -32.95
CA THR A 213 8.79 21.58 -32.59
C THR A 213 9.07 22.79 -33.49
N ALA A 214 8.34 22.97 -34.59
CA ALA A 214 8.43 24.20 -35.39
C ALA A 214 7.79 25.41 -34.68
N TYR A 215 6.91 25.16 -33.70
CA TYR A 215 6.13 26.20 -33.02
C TYR A 215 6.40 26.23 -31.51
N TYR A 216 6.77 25.10 -30.91
CA TYR A 216 6.95 24.96 -29.47
C TYR A 216 8.27 24.30 -29.11
N SER A 217 8.88 24.70 -27.98
CA SER A 217 10.14 24.13 -27.53
C SER A 217 9.95 22.70 -27.07
N LEU A 218 10.79 21.77 -27.52
CA LEU A 218 10.79 20.42 -26.98
C LEU A 218 11.53 20.37 -25.65
N GLU A 219 10.78 20.16 -24.58
CA GLU A 219 11.34 19.97 -23.25
C GLU A 219 11.80 18.53 -23.07
N ASN A 220 13.10 18.38 -22.79
CA ASN A 220 13.67 17.08 -22.47
C ASN A 220 13.03 16.55 -21.17
N TYR A 221 12.69 15.27 -21.17
CA TYR A 221 11.93 14.56 -20.13
C TYR A 221 10.47 14.99 -19.94
N ALA A 222 9.96 15.94 -20.71
CA ALA A 222 8.53 16.19 -20.66
C ALA A 222 7.75 14.99 -21.22
N PHE A 223 6.64 14.68 -20.55
CA PHE A 223 5.61 13.77 -20.99
C PHE A 223 4.65 14.53 -21.90
N TYR A 224 4.35 13.94 -23.04
CA TYR A 224 3.41 14.49 -24.02
C TYR A 224 2.23 13.53 -24.15
N ASN A 225 1.02 14.03 -23.96
CA ASN A 225 -0.22 13.29 -24.23
C ASN A 225 -0.93 13.94 -25.40
N PHE A 226 -0.95 13.26 -26.53
CA PHE A 226 -1.68 13.67 -27.70
C PHE A 226 -3.04 12.98 -27.72
N SER A 227 -4.11 13.77 -27.80
CA SER A 227 -5.49 13.28 -27.81
C SER A 227 -6.33 13.94 -28.88
N ILE A 228 -7.30 13.20 -29.39
CA ILE A 228 -8.28 13.67 -30.37
C ILE A 228 -9.65 13.04 -30.06
N TRP A 229 -10.70 13.68 -30.55
CA TRP A 229 -11.98 13.02 -30.80
C TRP A 229 -12.09 12.65 -32.28
N LEU A 230 -12.59 11.43 -32.52
CA LEU A 230 -12.64 10.81 -33.84
C LEU A 230 -14.07 10.38 -34.17
N ASN A 231 -14.49 10.62 -35.41
CA ASN A 231 -15.72 10.06 -35.96
C ASN A 231 -15.45 9.46 -37.35
N THR A 232 -15.65 8.15 -37.48
CA THR A 232 -15.64 7.47 -38.79
C THR A 232 -17.08 7.36 -39.28
N GLN A 233 -17.44 8.04 -40.37
CA GLN A 233 -18.81 7.98 -40.90
C GLN A 233 -19.18 6.59 -41.43
N VAL A 234 -18.18 5.82 -41.85
CA VAL A 234 -18.31 4.43 -42.28
C VAL A 234 -17.17 3.60 -41.69
N PRO A 235 -17.36 2.28 -41.52
CA PRO A 235 -16.29 1.40 -41.08
C PRO A 235 -15.11 1.39 -42.07
N ILE A 236 -13.90 1.42 -41.52
CA ILE A 236 -12.64 1.28 -42.24
C ILE A 236 -12.17 -0.17 -42.13
N VAL A 237 -12.04 -0.85 -43.27
CA VAL A 237 -11.52 -2.22 -43.34
C VAL A 237 -10.01 -2.15 -43.55
N GLY A 238 -9.22 -2.32 -42.49
CA GLY A 238 -7.77 -2.25 -42.56
C GLY A 238 -7.11 -2.00 -41.20
N ALA A 239 -6.09 -1.13 -41.21
CA ALA A 239 -5.37 -0.74 -39.99
C ALA A 239 -6.04 0.42 -39.23
N GLY A 240 -7.06 1.05 -39.83
CA GLY A 240 -7.92 2.04 -39.18
C GLY A 240 -7.30 3.42 -39.09
N VAL A 241 -7.83 4.20 -38.14
CA VAL A 241 -7.29 5.50 -37.73
C VAL A 241 -6.40 5.31 -36.51
N LYS A 242 -5.22 5.93 -36.52
CA LYS A 242 -4.29 6.01 -35.38
C LYS A 242 -3.73 7.42 -35.25
N ILE A 243 -3.35 7.79 -34.04
CA ILE A 243 -2.50 8.95 -33.78
C ILE A 243 -1.16 8.53 -33.21
N GLY A 244 -0.13 9.36 -33.40
CA GLY A 244 1.19 9.06 -32.90
C GLY A 244 2.01 10.29 -32.51
N LEU A 245 2.97 10.05 -31.62
CA LEU A 245 4.05 10.97 -31.27
C LEU A 245 5.31 10.45 -31.96
N GLN A 246 5.73 11.11 -33.04
CA GLN A 246 6.95 10.76 -33.78
C GLN A 246 8.11 11.61 -33.31
N TRP A 247 9.11 10.96 -32.74
CA TRP A 247 10.29 11.58 -32.19
C TRP A 247 11.41 11.53 -33.21
N LEU A 248 11.96 12.69 -33.57
CA LEU A 248 13.03 12.80 -34.56
C LEU A 248 14.31 13.33 -33.92
N ASN A 249 15.44 12.95 -34.50
CA ASN A 249 16.73 13.47 -34.11
C ASN A 249 17.11 14.78 -34.82
N SER A 250 18.32 15.30 -34.54
CA SER A 250 18.80 16.58 -35.10
C SER A 250 18.99 16.56 -36.63
N THR A 251 18.91 15.38 -37.24
CA THR A 251 19.03 15.15 -38.68
C THR A 251 17.71 14.75 -39.34
N ASP A 252 16.57 15.00 -38.69
CA ASP A 252 15.21 14.65 -39.12
C ASP A 252 14.98 13.13 -39.29
N GLN A 253 15.84 12.29 -38.71
CA GLN A 253 15.65 10.85 -38.74
C GLN A 253 14.72 10.43 -37.60
N GLU A 254 13.77 9.53 -37.92
CA GLU A 254 12.91 8.94 -36.91
C GLU A 254 13.73 8.12 -35.92
N VAL A 255 13.64 8.51 -34.66
CA VAL A 255 14.15 7.76 -33.52
C VAL A 255 13.15 6.67 -33.18
N ARG A 256 11.88 7.06 -32.97
CA ARG A 256 10.75 6.17 -32.73
C ARG A 256 9.42 6.89 -32.96
N THR A 257 8.35 6.12 -33.06
CA THR A 257 6.98 6.63 -33.02
C THR A 257 6.17 5.86 -31.98
N ASP A 258 5.58 6.57 -31.02
CA ASP A 258 4.62 6.01 -30.07
C ASP A 258 3.22 6.14 -30.70
N TRP A 259 2.54 5.02 -30.97
CA TRP A 259 1.22 5.00 -31.64
C TRP A 259 0.10 4.66 -30.66
N SER A 260 -1.07 5.26 -30.87
CA SER A 260 -2.33 4.83 -30.24
C SER A 260 -2.76 3.44 -30.74
N GLY A 261 -3.76 2.88 -30.06
CA GLY A 261 -4.60 1.83 -30.65
C GLY A 261 -5.26 2.29 -31.96
N ALA A 262 -5.68 1.35 -32.79
CA ALA A 262 -6.46 1.65 -34.00
C ALA A 262 -7.95 1.74 -33.68
N ILE A 263 -8.64 2.70 -34.31
CA ILE A 263 -10.10 2.71 -34.40
C ILE A 263 -10.49 2.47 -35.86
N ASN A 264 -11.26 1.39 -36.10
CA ASN A 264 -11.76 1.04 -37.42
C ASN A 264 -13.20 1.51 -37.65
N ASP A 265 -13.98 1.68 -36.58
CA ASP A 265 -15.39 2.04 -36.67
C ASP A 265 -15.83 2.69 -35.36
N THR A 266 -16.45 3.86 -35.45
CA THR A 266 -17.09 4.56 -34.34
C THR A 266 -18.61 4.49 -34.40
N GLY A 267 -19.19 3.82 -35.40
CA GLY A 267 -20.64 3.79 -35.62
C GLY A 267 -21.23 5.17 -35.93
N ALA A 268 -20.45 6.04 -36.57
CA ALA A 268 -20.75 7.46 -36.77
C ALA A 268 -20.96 8.28 -35.47
N LEU A 269 -20.50 7.75 -34.32
CA LEU A 269 -20.39 8.48 -33.07
C LEU A 269 -18.97 9.04 -32.90
N TRP A 270 -18.81 9.98 -31.97
CA TRP A 270 -17.50 10.45 -31.55
C TRP A 270 -16.87 9.50 -30.53
N ALA A 271 -15.61 9.14 -30.74
CA ALA A 271 -14.83 8.29 -29.86
C ALA A 271 -13.47 8.94 -29.57
N PRO A 272 -12.97 8.89 -28.33
CA PRO A 272 -11.67 9.46 -28.00
C PRO A 272 -10.55 8.54 -28.49
N LEU A 273 -9.47 9.14 -28.97
CA LEU A 273 -8.22 8.45 -29.28
C LEU A 273 -7.05 9.19 -28.64
N ARG A 274 -6.15 8.45 -27.99
CA ARG A 274 -5.07 9.02 -27.17
C ARG A 274 -3.78 8.24 -27.34
N VAL A 275 -2.67 8.94 -27.23
CA VAL A 275 -1.32 8.38 -27.19
C VAL A 275 -0.45 9.23 -26.29
N ALA A 276 0.44 8.58 -25.57
CA ALA A 276 1.38 9.24 -24.68
C ALA A 276 2.80 8.79 -24.99
N GLY A 277 3.76 9.69 -24.75
CA GLY A 277 5.17 9.41 -24.90
C GLY A 277 6.04 10.45 -24.22
N VAL A 278 7.27 10.07 -23.89
CA VAL A 278 8.20 10.94 -23.14
C VAL A 278 9.33 11.39 -24.05
N CYS A 279 9.62 12.69 -24.10
CA CYS A 279 10.83 13.17 -24.76
C CYS A 279 12.05 12.67 -23.98
N ASN A 280 12.74 11.64 -24.45
CA ASN A 280 13.82 11.00 -23.70
C ASN A 280 15.08 10.78 -24.57
N ASN A 281 16.12 11.57 -24.29
CA ASN A 281 17.42 11.53 -24.95
C ASN A 281 18.44 10.55 -24.35
N ASP A 282 18.12 9.95 -23.21
CA ASP A 282 19.06 9.20 -22.38
C ASP A 282 19.50 7.84 -22.92
N SER A 283 18.88 7.37 -24.00
CA SER A 283 19.27 6.14 -24.72
C SER A 283 20.25 6.42 -25.87
N GLY A 284 20.78 7.65 -25.99
CA GLY A 284 21.57 8.08 -27.14
C GLY A 284 20.70 8.37 -28.37
N ASN A 285 19.41 8.63 -28.15
CA ASN A 285 18.41 8.79 -29.18
C ASN A 285 18.48 10.15 -29.91
N GLU A 286 19.06 11.18 -29.28
CA GLU A 286 19.17 12.54 -29.83
C GLU A 286 17.83 13.14 -30.33
N ILE A 287 16.70 12.78 -29.70
CA ILE A 287 15.40 13.43 -29.85
C ILE A 287 15.55 14.95 -29.67
N THR A 288 15.37 15.68 -30.75
CA THR A 288 15.38 17.15 -30.77
C THR A 288 14.09 17.72 -31.34
N GLN A 289 13.23 16.86 -31.91
CA GLN A 289 11.99 17.26 -32.52
C GLN A 289 10.87 16.26 -32.22
N LEU A 290 9.65 16.78 -32.12
CA LEU A 290 8.41 16.03 -32.01
C LEU A 290 7.50 16.41 -33.18
N GLN A 291 6.94 15.39 -33.82
CA GLN A 291 5.90 15.48 -34.82
C GLN A 291 4.65 14.75 -34.35
N LEU A 292 3.48 15.39 -34.43
CA LEU A 292 2.20 14.73 -34.18
C LEU A 292 1.75 14.07 -35.47
N LYS A 293 1.36 12.80 -35.40
CA LYS A 293 0.93 12.03 -36.56
C LYS A 293 -0.53 11.65 -36.46
N ILE A 294 -1.23 11.75 -37.59
CA ILE A 294 -2.54 11.13 -37.82
C ILE A 294 -2.37 10.20 -39.02
N ALA A 295 -2.62 8.91 -38.83
CA ALA A 295 -2.54 7.91 -39.87
C ALA A 295 -3.92 7.30 -40.11
N VAL A 296 -4.30 7.19 -41.38
CA VAL A 296 -5.53 6.50 -41.79
C VAL A 296 -5.18 5.49 -42.87
N ASN A 297 -5.47 4.21 -42.63
CA ASN A 297 -5.13 3.15 -43.56
C ASN A 297 -6.21 2.06 -43.62
N GLY A 298 -6.75 1.86 -44.82
CA GLY A 298 -7.72 0.81 -45.09
C GLY A 298 -8.61 1.11 -46.27
N ALA A 299 -9.56 0.22 -46.51
CA ALA A 299 -10.62 0.43 -47.47
C ALA A 299 -11.82 1.07 -46.78
N TRP A 300 -12.27 2.21 -47.32
CA TRP A 300 -13.54 2.84 -46.96
C TRP A 300 -14.15 3.50 -48.19
N GLY A 301 -15.47 3.76 -48.16
CA GLY A 301 -16.22 4.17 -49.35
C GLY A 301 -15.70 5.48 -49.97
N LEU A 302 -15.76 5.58 -51.30
CA LEU A 302 -15.45 6.81 -52.03
C LEU A 302 -16.30 7.97 -51.49
N GLY A 303 -15.65 9.08 -51.14
CA GLY A 303 -16.29 10.26 -50.56
C GLY A 303 -16.68 10.12 -49.08
N SER A 304 -16.31 9.02 -48.41
CA SER A 304 -16.57 8.91 -46.97
C SER A 304 -15.51 9.67 -46.17
N LEU A 305 -15.96 10.22 -45.04
CA LEU A 305 -15.16 11.08 -44.19
C LEU A 305 -14.74 10.38 -42.90
N VAL A 306 -13.52 10.71 -42.49
CA VAL A 306 -13.06 10.61 -41.11
C VAL A 306 -12.99 12.02 -40.57
N LEU A 307 -13.71 12.32 -39.49
CA LEU A 307 -13.73 13.63 -38.83
C LEU A 307 -12.91 13.58 -37.56
N LEU A 308 -12.15 14.63 -37.33
CA LEU A 308 -11.23 14.79 -36.21
C LEU A 308 -11.51 16.15 -35.59
N ASP A 309 -11.69 16.17 -34.27
CA ASP A 309 -11.95 17.39 -33.51
C ASP A 309 -11.33 17.28 -32.11
N ASP A 310 -11.32 18.39 -31.36
CA ASP A 310 -10.66 18.54 -30.06
C ASP A 310 -9.23 17.97 -30.09
N VAL A 311 -8.46 18.40 -31.08
CA VAL A 311 -7.09 17.93 -31.31
C VAL A 311 -6.18 18.60 -30.28
N PHE A 312 -5.72 17.85 -29.30
CA PHE A 312 -5.12 18.42 -28.09
C PHE A 312 -3.79 17.79 -27.73
N ILE A 313 -2.80 18.60 -27.33
CA ILE A 313 -1.58 18.11 -26.68
C ILE A 313 -1.42 18.65 -25.26
N ASP A 314 -1.32 17.75 -24.30
CA ASP A 314 -0.86 18.07 -22.96
C ASP A 314 0.66 17.85 -22.88
N ARG A 315 1.33 18.70 -22.12
CA ARG A 315 2.76 18.61 -21.81
C ARG A 315 2.96 18.71 -20.30
N TRP A 316 3.40 17.63 -19.67
CA TRP A 316 3.83 17.65 -18.28
C TRP A 316 5.35 17.56 -18.22
N ILE A 317 6.00 18.58 -17.68
CA ILE A 317 7.45 18.57 -17.52
C ILE A 317 7.78 17.66 -16.34
N THR A 318 8.41 16.52 -16.60
CA THR A 318 9.13 15.84 -15.51
C THR A 318 10.44 16.59 -15.32
N VAL A 319 10.73 16.96 -14.07
CA VAL A 319 11.85 17.87 -13.75
C VAL A 319 13.15 17.39 -14.40
N ASN A 320 13.70 18.23 -15.27
CA ASN A 320 15.05 18.08 -15.77
C ASN A 320 16.04 18.56 -14.68
N LEU A 321 16.67 17.61 -14.00
CA LEU A 321 17.48 17.79 -12.80
C LEU A 321 18.91 18.35 -13.02
N THR A 322 19.21 18.91 -14.19
CA THR A 322 20.51 19.60 -14.40
C THR A 322 20.44 21.11 -14.21
N ASP A 323 19.25 21.68 -14.22
CA ASP A 323 18.98 23.03 -13.77
C ASP A 323 17.77 22.90 -12.86
N PRO A 324 17.92 22.94 -11.51
CA PRO A 324 16.76 22.96 -10.65
C PRO A 324 15.99 24.20 -11.07
N PHE A 325 14.91 23.99 -11.83
CA PHE A 325 13.86 24.98 -11.89
C PHE A 325 13.62 25.30 -10.43
N ASN A 326 13.98 26.52 -10.02
CA ASN A 326 13.49 27.10 -8.79
C ASN A 326 11.99 27.15 -9.08
N PRO A 327 11.19 26.15 -8.66
CA PRO A 327 9.78 26.29 -8.88
C PRO A 327 9.47 27.50 -8.01
N ASP A 328 9.13 28.62 -8.64
CA ASP A 328 8.29 29.54 -7.93
C ASP A 328 7.18 28.65 -7.36
N PRO A 329 6.96 28.68 -6.03
CA PRO A 329 6.01 27.79 -5.37
C PRO A 329 4.73 27.77 -6.19
N PRO A 330 4.01 26.63 -6.27
CA PRO A 330 2.79 26.53 -7.06
C PRO A 330 1.98 27.81 -6.88
N ALA A 331 1.48 28.35 -7.99
CA ALA A 331 0.75 29.60 -7.95
C ALA A 331 -0.23 29.53 -6.77
N ARG A 332 -0.16 30.50 -5.85
CA ARG A 332 -0.81 30.50 -4.50
C ARG A 332 -2.35 30.36 -4.52
N ASN A 333 -2.92 30.03 -5.67
CA ASN A 333 -4.33 29.97 -5.99
C ASN A 333 -4.80 28.56 -6.44
N LYS A 334 -3.95 27.52 -6.44
CA LYS A 334 -4.37 26.13 -6.72
C LYS A 334 -4.48 25.32 -5.43
N ASN A 335 -5.61 24.62 -5.25
CA ASN A 335 -5.74 23.56 -4.24
C ASN A 335 -4.78 22.43 -4.63
N CYS A 336 -4.04 21.90 -3.67
CA CYS A 336 -3.07 20.82 -3.91
C CYS A 336 -3.18 19.71 -2.85
N ASP A 337 -4.40 19.22 -2.66
CA ASP A 337 -4.73 18.19 -1.68
C ASP A 337 -4.12 16.83 -1.97
N GLY A 338 -3.72 16.52 -3.21
CA GLY A 338 -3.33 15.17 -3.63
C GLY A 338 -2.43 14.39 -2.65
N PHE A 339 -1.16 14.80 -2.48
CA PHE A 339 -0.24 14.11 -1.56
C PHE A 339 -0.67 14.21 -0.08
N PRO A 340 -1.06 15.40 0.45
CA PRO A 340 -1.52 15.51 1.84
C PRO A 340 -2.75 14.66 2.15
N ALA A 341 -3.75 14.65 1.26
CA ALA A 341 -4.98 13.86 1.38
C ALA A 341 -4.67 12.37 1.42
N GLN A 342 -3.73 11.90 0.57
CA GLN A 342 -3.33 10.50 0.57
C GLN A 342 -2.71 10.08 1.90
N ALA A 343 -1.78 10.86 2.46
CA ALA A 343 -1.18 10.53 3.76
C ALA A 343 -2.18 10.65 4.91
N LEU A 344 -3.10 11.61 4.83
CA LEU A 344 -4.15 11.81 5.81
C LEU A 344 -5.18 10.66 5.80
N GLN A 345 -5.53 10.13 4.63
CA GLN A 345 -6.35 8.92 4.51
C GLN A 345 -5.69 7.75 5.26
N VAL A 346 -4.39 7.53 5.05
CA VAL A 346 -3.63 6.47 5.74
C VAL A 346 -3.69 6.66 7.26
N TYR A 347 -3.43 7.88 7.74
CA TYR A 347 -3.53 8.20 9.15
C TYR A 347 -4.93 7.85 9.70
N LYS A 348 -6.00 8.34 9.06
CA LYS A 348 -7.38 8.13 9.51
C LYS A 348 -7.79 6.66 9.51
N VAL A 349 -7.41 5.90 8.47
CA VAL A 349 -7.64 4.45 8.44
C VAL A 349 -6.94 3.79 9.62
N LEU A 350 -5.65 4.06 9.84
CA LEU A 350 -4.90 3.48 10.96
C LEU A 350 -5.54 3.83 12.32
N LYS A 351 -5.98 5.08 12.52
CA LYS A 351 -6.74 5.48 13.71
C LYS A 351 -8.04 4.67 13.87
N GLY A 352 -8.79 4.48 12.80
CA GLY A 352 -10.00 3.64 12.76
C GLY A 352 -9.74 2.18 13.13
N HIS A 353 -8.54 1.69 12.85
CA HIS A 353 -8.08 0.33 13.15
C HIS A 353 -7.22 0.22 14.43
N GLY A 354 -7.37 1.19 15.35
CA GLY A 354 -6.86 1.09 16.71
C GLY A 354 -5.40 1.52 16.91
N TYR A 355 -4.78 2.17 15.93
CA TYR A 355 -3.46 2.78 16.14
C TYR A 355 -3.59 4.02 17.02
N SER A 356 -2.73 4.10 18.04
CA SER A 356 -2.66 5.24 18.94
C SER A 356 -1.69 6.29 18.41
N ASP A 357 -1.88 7.57 18.77
CA ASP A 357 -1.05 8.67 18.22
C ASP A 357 0.40 8.52 18.67
N GLU A 358 0.65 8.03 19.88
CA GLU A 358 2.01 7.74 20.36
C GLU A 358 2.73 6.62 19.57
N ASN A 359 2.01 5.89 18.72
CA ASN A 359 2.55 4.84 17.87
C ASN A 359 2.50 5.20 16.37
N ILE A 360 1.97 6.36 16.01
CA ILE A 360 2.04 6.88 14.64
C ILE A 360 3.02 8.04 14.65
N PHE A 361 4.08 7.95 13.85
CA PHE A 361 4.95 9.09 13.56
C PHE A 361 4.54 9.69 12.22
N PHE A 362 3.90 10.85 12.24
CA PHE A 362 3.33 11.48 11.06
C PHE A 362 4.09 12.75 10.67
N MET A 363 4.72 12.70 9.50
CA MET A 363 5.38 13.83 8.85
C MET A 363 4.52 14.32 7.69
N LEU A 364 4.09 15.58 7.74
CA LEU A 364 3.21 16.18 6.74
C LEU A 364 3.79 17.50 6.22
N TYR A 365 4.18 17.51 4.96
CA TYR A 365 4.49 18.74 4.24
C TYR A 365 3.19 19.28 3.65
N TRP A 366 2.77 20.47 4.07
CA TRP A 366 1.54 21.10 3.58
C TRP A 366 1.67 22.62 3.68
N ALA A 367 2.31 23.21 2.67
CA ALA A 367 2.65 24.62 2.62
C ALA A 367 2.16 25.30 1.34
N ASN A 368 1.60 26.51 1.45
CA ASN A 368 1.10 27.28 0.29
C ASN A 368 -0.11 26.69 -0.44
N ASP A 369 -0.86 25.81 0.22
CA ASP A 369 -2.16 25.40 -0.28
C ASP A 369 -3.18 26.56 -0.24
N ALA A 370 -3.99 26.68 -1.30
CA ALA A 370 -4.73 27.90 -1.62
C ALA A 370 -5.95 28.15 -0.74
N ASP A 371 -6.66 27.09 -0.34
CA ASP A 371 -7.83 27.17 0.54
C ASP A 371 -7.49 26.82 2.00
N GLY A 372 -6.31 26.26 2.25
CA GLY A 372 -5.85 25.93 3.60
C GLY A 372 -6.68 24.80 4.20
N VAL A 373 -7.14 23.88 3.33
CA VAL A 373 -7.96 22.72 3.64
C VAL A 373 -7.29 21.50 3.02
N ILE A 374 -7.53 20.31 3.59
CA ILE A 374 -7.26 19.06 2.88
C ILE A 374 -8.60 18.34 2.77
N ASP A 375 -9.11 18.12 1.55
CA ASP A 375 -10.34 17.36 1.29
C ASP A 375 -10.02 16.04 0.57
N ILE A 376 -10.27 14.92 1.25
CA ILE A 376 -10.02 13.58 0.71
C ILE A 376 -11.14 13.16 -0.23
N VAL A 377 -12.41 13.40 0.12
CA VAL A 377 -13.59 12.86 -0.59
C VAL A 377 -14.64 13.94 -0.82
N CYS A 378 -14.90 14.23 -2.09
CA CYS A 378 -15.86 15.25 -2.45
C CYS A 378 -17.30 14.87 -2.01
N GLY A 379 -17.93 15.77 -1.24
CA GLY A 379 -19.36 15.70 -0.95
C GLY A 379 -19.76 14.79 0.22
N ASP A 380 -18.81 14.39 1.06
CA ASP A 380 -19.05 13.59 2.27
C ASP A 380 -19.55 14.40 3.50
N ASN A 381 -19.67 15.73 3.35
CA ASN A 381 -19.99 16.74 4.37
C ASN A 381 -18.84 17.06 5.36
N ILE A 382 -17.63 16.64 5.06
CA ILE A 382 -16.40 17.04 5.74
C ILE A 382 -15.72 18.07 4.86
N THR A 383 -15.65 19.31 5.33
CA THR A 383 -15.04 20.41 4.55
C THR A 383 -13.54 20.50 4.76
N ASN A 384 -13.00 19.83 5.78
CA ASN A 384 -11.56 19.72 5.99
C ASN A 384 -11.29 18.44 6.76
N ASP A 385 -10.64 17.50 6.11
CA ASP A 385 -10.24 16.24 6.71
C ASP A 385 -9.13 16.42 7.73
N LEU A 386 -8.33 17.48 7.63
CA LEU A 386 -7.32 17.83 8.63
C LEU A 386 -7.98 18.53 9.83
N ASP A 387 -8.68 17.74 10.64
CA ASP A 387 -9.34 18.21 11.85
C ASP A 387 -8.42 18.16 13.09
N GLY A 388 -8.93 18.66 14.23
CA GLY A 388 -8.18 18.71 15.48
C GLY A 388 -7.89 17.36 16.15
N THR A 389 -8.28 16.24 15.54
CA THR A 389 -7.97 14.87 16.03
C THR A 389 -6.70 14.29 15.40
N VAL A 390 -6.16 14.96 14.38
CA VAL A 390 -4.93 14.55 13.71
C VAL A 390 -3.71 15.09 14.45
N VAL A 391 -2.78 14.20 14.79
CA VAL A 391 -1.51 14.53 15.44
C VAL A 391 -0.42 14.46 14.39
N ILE A 392 0.28 15.58 14.18
CA ILE A 392 1.41 15.70 13.25
C ILE A 392 2.67 15.93 14.08
N ASP A 393 3.68 15.08 13.89
CA ASP A 393 4.96 15.16 14.58
C ASP A 393 5.93 16.13 13.92
N VAL A 394 5.89 16.21 12.58
CA VAL A 394 6.77 17.08 11.79
C VAL A 394 5.95 17.74 10.68
N LEU A 395 6.03 19.06 10.59
CA LEU A 395 5.30 19.87 9.61
C LEU A 395 6.26 20.63 8.68
N ASP A 396 5.86 20.78 7.42
CA ASP A 396 6.45 21.69 6.42
C ASP A 396 7.98 21.56 6.30
N ALA A 397 8.72 22.65 6.48
CA ALA A 397 10.19 22.68 6.34
C ALA A 397 10.94 21.65 7.21
N GLY A 398 10.29 21.11 8.25
CA GLY A 398 10.84 20.01 9.04
C GLY A 398 10.85 18.65 8.33
N VAL A 399 10.01 18.49 7.30
CA VAL A 399 9.83 17.26 6.52
C VAL A 399 10.90 17.19 5.43
N ASN A 400 12.09 16.71 5.78
CA ASN A 400 13.23 16.57 4.88
C ASN A 400 13.92 15.20 5.04
N ALA A 401 14.81 14.86 4.10
CA ALA A 401 15.51 13.58 4.10
C ALA A 401 16.32 13.35 5.37
N SER A 402 16.94 14.40 5.93
CA SER A 402 17.72 14.26 7.17
C SER A 402 16.85 13.85 8.34
N ARG A 403 15.63 14.39 8.44
CA ARG A 403 14.69 14.04 9.51
C ARG A 403 14.19 12.62 9.36
N VAL A 404 13.80 12.19 8.15
CA VAL A 404 13.37 10.81 7.92
C VAL A 404 14.50 9.81 8.22
N LYS A 405 15.73 10.09 7.76
CA LYS A 405 16.91 9.26 8.06
C LYS A 405 17.18 9.16 9.56
N GLN A 406 17.00 10.26 10.30
CA GLN A 406 17.14 10.27 11.75
C GLN A 406 16.10 9.37 12.43
N GLU A 407 14.84 9.49 12.05
CA GLU A 407 13.73 8.79 12.70
C GLU A 407 13.68 7.30 12.37
N LEU A 408 14.13 6.90 11.19
CA LEU A 408 14.24 5.49 10.79
C LEU A 408 15.54 4.82 11.25
N ASN A 409 16.46 5.55 11.87
CA ASN A 409 17.74 4.99 12.33
C ASN A 409 17.63 4.44 13.75
N VAL A 410 17.65 3.10 13.89
CA VAL A 410 17.57 2.39 15.18
C VAL A 410 18.73 2.71 16.12
N SER A 411 19.88 3.14 15.60
CA SER A 411 21.06 3.49 16.40
C SER A 411 20.96 4.89 17.02
N VAL A 412 20.01 5.72 16.58
CA VAL A 412 19.76 7.05 17.14
C VAL A 412 18.81 6.92 18.32
N ALA A 413 19.33 7.09 19.54
CA ALA A 413 18.49 7.02 20.74
C ALA A 413 17.37 8.07 20.70
N GLY A 414 16.12 7.61 20.85
CA GLY A 414 14.93 8.46 20.82
C GLY A 414 14.37 8.70 19.42
N SER A 415 14.94 8.09 18.37
CA SER A 415 14.27 8.01 17.07
C SER A 415 13.03 7.12 17.16
N PHE A 416 12.07 7.32 16.26
CA PHE A 416 10.90 6.45 16.13
C PHE A 416 11.29 4.97 16.03
N ALA A 417 12.23 4.63 15.14
CA ALA A 417 12.69 3.27 14.92
C ALA A 417 13.39 2.67 16.15
N SER A 418 14.07 3.47 16.97
CA SER A 418 14.69 2.99 18.22
C SER A 418 13.66 2.56 19.28
N SER A 419 12.39 2.93 19.12
CA SER A 419 11.29 2.49 20.00
C SER A 419 10.65 1.16 19.59
N ILE A 420 10.92 0.69 18.37
CA ILE A 420 10.31 -0.52 17.80
C ILE A 420 10.94 -1.76 18.44
N GLN A 421 10.10 -2.71 18.85
CA GLN A 421 10.49 -3.97 19.47
C GLN A 421 10.25 -5.15 18.51
N GLU A 422 10.94 -6.28 18.74
CA GLU A 422 10.87 -7.50 17.93
C GLU A 422 9.44 -8.05 17.75
N ASN A 423 8.54 -7.74 18.68
CA ASN A 423 7.15 -8.18 18.66
C ASN A 423 6.17 -7.15 18.06
N ASP A 424 6.62 -5.94 17.73
CA ASP A 424 5.79 -4.88 17.16
C ASP A 424 5.41 -5.19 15.70
N GLN A 425 4.27 -4.65 15.26
CA GLN A 425 3.93 -4.53 13.85
C GLN A 425 4.31 -3.14 13.36
N LEU A 426 4.90 -3.04 12.17
CA LEU A 426 5.22 -1.76 11.55
C LEU A 426 4.53 -1.58 10.20
N ILE A 427 3.98 -0.39 9.97
CA ILE A 427 3.62 0.10 8.64
C ILE A 427 4.47 1.32 8.32
N ILE A 428 5.09 1.35 7.14
CA ILE A 428 5.76 2.53 6.61
C ILE A 428 5.01 2.96 5.35
N PHE A 429 4.47 4.18 5.34
CA PHE A 429 3.84 4.78 4.18
C PHE A 429 4.60 6.05 3.81
N MET A 430 5.04 6.15 2.55
CA MET A 430 5.77 7.30 2.05
C MET A 430 5.15 7.74 0.73
N THR A 431 4.73 9.00 0.64
CA THR A 431 4.13 9.60 -0.55
C THR A 431 4.82 10.91 -0.91
N ASP A 432 5.29 11.00 -2.16
CA ASP A 432 5.90 12.17 -2.79
C ASP A 432 6.08 11.86 -4.29
N HIS A 433 6.76 12.74 -4.97
CA HIS A 433 7.51 12.53 -6.17
C HIS A 433 8.68 11.54 -6.00
N GLY A 434 9.10 10.98 -7.14
CA GLY A 434 10.29 10.15 -7.21
C GLY A 434 11.00 10.31 -8.55
N SER A 435 12.27 9.93 -8.59
CA SER A 435 13.08 10.06 -9.80
C SER A 435 14.14 8.97 -9.90
N THR A 436 14.44 8.56 -11.12
CA THR A 436 15.59 7.71 -11.48
C THR A 436 16.74 8.52 -12.07
N MET A 437 16.68 9.85 -11.97
CA MET A 437 17.59 10.75 -12.66
C MET A 437 18.53 11.53 -11.72
N GLN A 438 18.35 11.38 -10.41
CA GLN A 438 19.24 12.00 -9.41
C GLN A 438 20.63 11.35 -9.36
N LEU A 439 20.71 10.07 -9.73
CA LEU A 439 21.91 9.27 -9.61
C LEU A 439 22.41 8.81 -10.99
N PRO A 440 23.73 8.78 -11.23
CA PRO A 440 24.30 8.32 -12.50
C PRO A 440 23.94 6.87 -12.87
N ASP A 441 23.64 6.03 -11.88
CA ASP A 441 23.27 4.62 -12.03
C ASP A 441 21.78 4.39 -12.27
N ARG A 442 20.99 5.46 -12.26
CA ARG A 442 19.53 5.49 -12.45
C ARG A 442 18.70 4.76 -11.41
N ASN A 443 19.27 4.60 -10.22
CA ASN A 443 18.53 4.10 -9.08
C ASN A 443 17.47 5.08 -8.62
N ALA A 444 16.38 4.56 -8.04
CA ALA A 444 15.26 5.41 -7.65
C ALA A 444 15.56 6.21 -6.39
N THR A 445 14.92 7.37 -6.33
CA THR A 445 15.02 8.32 -5.23
C THR A 445 13.62 8.80 -4.85
N PHE A 446 13.40 8.99 -3.56
CA PHE A 446 12.22 9.59 -2.95
C PHE A 446 12.58 11.02 -2.50
N HIS A 447 11.80 12.01 -2.91
CA HIS A 447 12.19 13.44 -2.81
C HIS A 447 11.55 14.13 -1.60
N PHE A 448 11.97 15.36 -1.34
CA PHE A 448 11.43 16.22 -0.28
C PHE A 448 11.36 17.66 -0.78
N GLU A 449 10.16 18.23 -0.87
CA GLU A 449 9.97 19.61 -1.35
C GLU A 449 10.55 20.66 -0.39
N ALA A 450 10.58 20.35 0.91
CA ALA A 450 11.04 21.27 1.95
C ALA A 450 12.44 21.87 1.68
N ASP A 451 13.35 21.09 1.11
CA ASP A 451 14.74 21.48 0.87
C ASP A 451 15.36 20.89 -0.41
N GLY A 452 14.58 20.18 -1.23
CA GLY A 452 15.05 19.49 -2.43
C GLY A 452 15.95 18.29 -2.15
N SER A 453 16.04 17.84 -0.90
CA SER A 453 16.78 16.63 -0.54
C SER A 453 16.06 15.37 -1.03
N PHE A 454 16.77 14.23 -1.01
CA PHE A 454 16.20 12.94 -1.39
C PHE A 454 16.79 11.80 -0.57
N ILE A 455 16.07 10.68 -0.55
CA ILE A 455 16.51 9.39 -0.04
C ILE A 455 16.65 8.43 -1.22
N THR A 456 17.78 7.77 -1.30
CA THR A 456 17.99 6.70 -2.28
C THR A 456 17.38 5.38 -1.81
N GLU A 457 17.07 4.48 -2.74
CA GLU A 457 16.62 3.13 -2.40
C GLU A 457 17.59 2.37 -1.46
N PHE A 458 18.91 2.58 -1.59
CA PHE A 458 19.91 1.94 -0.72
C PHE A 458 19.89 2.51 0.69
N GLU A 459 19.85 3.83 0.83
CA GLU A 459 19.80 4.47 2.14
C GLU A 459 18.51 4.08 2.87
N PHE A 460 17.38 4.03 2.14
CA PHE A 460 16.12 3.57 2.71
C PHE A 460 16.21 2.11 3.15
N TYR A 461 16.73 1.23 2.30
CA TYR A 461 16.97 -0.19 2.62
C TYR A 461 17.83 -0.36 3.87
N GLU A 462 18.97 0.34 3.93
CA GLU A 462 19.91 0.26 5.05
C GLU A 462 19.26 0.67 6.38
N LEU A 463 18.33 1.63 6.36
CA LEU A 463 17.58 2.02 7.55
C LEU A 463 16.56 0.97 7.95
N VAL A 464 15.69 0.55 7.03
CA VAL A 464 14.58 -0.37 7.36
C VAL A 464 15.05 -1.79 7.65
N SER A 465 16.14 -2.24 7.03
CA SER A 465 16.74 -3.58 7.28
C SER A 465 17.28 -3.77 8.70
N GLN A 466 17.50 -2.68 9.44
CA GLN A 466 17.94 -2.72 10.83
C GLN A 466 16.78 -2.76 11.84
N ILE A 467 15.55 -2.54 11.39
CA ILE A 467 14.37 -2.51 12.26
C ILE A 467 13.92 -3.95 12.54
N ASP A 468 14.11 -4.39 13.78
CA ASP A 468 13.64 -5.69 14.24
C ASP A 468 12.18 -5.59 14.69
N CYS A 469 11.29 -6.23 13.95
CA CYS A 469 9.86 -6.25 14.22
C CYS A 469 9.24 -7.57 13.73
N TRP A 470 8.03 -7.86 14.20
CA TRP A 470 7.34 -9.11 13.90
C TRP A 470 6.92 -9.18 12.44
N ARG A 471 6.35 -8.09 11.93
CA ARG A 471 5.97 -7.92 10.53
C ARG A 471 5.95 -6.45 10.14
N MET A 472 6.36 -6.19 8.91
CA MET A 472 6.47 -4.87 8.30
C MET A 472 5.68 -4.83 7.00
N MET A 473 4.93 -3.76 6.78
CA MET A 473 4.40 -3.40 5.46
C MET A 473 4.99 -2.07 5.03
N ILE A 474 5.60 -2.01 3.85
CA ILE A 474 6.10 -0.77 3.25
C ILE A 474 5.23 -0.44 2.04
N ASN A 475 4.76 0.80 1.97
CA ASN A 475 3.99 1.35 0.88
C ASN A 475 4.73 2.57 0.34
N MET A 476 5.27 2.44 -0.87
CA MET A 476 6.04 3.49 -1.54
C MET A 476 5.22 4.08 -2.68
N ASP A 477 4.75 5.30 -2.48
CA ASP A 477 3.87 6.02 -3.39
C ASP A 477 4.65 7.17 -4.04
N CYS A 478 5.35 6.86 -5.12
CA CYS A 478 6.09 7.85 -5.88
C CYS A 478 6.32 7.36 -7.31
N CYS A 479 6.69 8.27 -8.22
CA CYS A 479 7.17 7.88 -9.53
C CYS A 479 8.37 6.92 -9.41
N PHE A 480 8.39 5.89 -10.24
CA PHE A 480 9.44 4.86 -10.25
C PHE A 480 9.55 4.05 -8.95
N SER A 481 8.55 4.06 -8.08
CA SER A 481 8.55 3.36 -6.78
C SER A 481 8.90 1.88 -6.87
N GLY A 482 8.61 1.22 -7.99
CA GLY A 482 8.90 -0.19 -8.22
C GLY A 482 10.38 -0.48 -8.41
N ASN A 483 11.22 0.55 -8.62
CA ASN A 483 12.67 0.37 -8.62
C ASN A 483 13.24 0.14 -7.23
N PHE A 484 12.54 0.55 -6.17
CA PHE A 484 12.81 0.08 -4.81
C PHE A 484 12.58 -1.44 -4.67
N LEU A 485 11.96 -2.10 -5.66
CA LEU A 485 11.84 -3.55 -5.75
C LEU A 485 12.65 -4.19 -6.88
N ASN A 486 13.10 -3.42 -7.89
CA ASN A 486 13.68 -4.02 -9.09
C ASN A 486 15.10 -4.52 -8.85
N GLN A 487 15.34 -5.75 -9.29
CA GLN A 487 16.68 -6.33 -9.42
C GLN A 487 17.35 -5.73 -10.67
N ASN A 488 18.07 -4.61 -10.54
CA ASN A 488 19.07 -4.25 -11.54
C ASN A 488 20.45 -4.76 -11.07
N ALA A 489 21.45 -4.82 -11.97
CA ALA A 489 22.77 -5.36 -11.62
C ALA A 489 23.52 -4.59 -10.52
N SER A 490 23.05 -3.38 -10.19
CA SER A 490 23.57 -2.50 -9.13
C SER A 490 22.81 -2.68 -7.81
N ILE A 491 21.56 -3.13 -7.86
CA ILE A 491 20.70 -3.41 -6.71
C ILE A 491 20.79 -4.91 -6.42
N GLY A 492 21.65 -5.28 -5.48
CA GLY A 492 21.67 -6.65 -4.95
C GLY A 492 20.28 -7.08 -4.47
N ALA A 493 20.06 -8.38 -4.28
CA ALA A 493 18.79 -8.98 -3.82
C ALA A 493 18.21 -8.42 -2.49
N SER A 494 18.87 -7.45 -1.88
CA SER A 494 18.51 -6.64 -0.70
C SER A 494 17.04 -6.65 -0.30
N TRP A 495 16.12 -6.13 -1.11
CA TRP A 495 14.69 -6.05 -0.75
C TRP A 495 13.96 -7.40 -0.70
N TYR A 496 14.41 -8.38 -1.49
CA TYR A 496 13.96 -9.78 -1.40
C TYR A 496 14.52 -10.48 -0.14
N ASP A 497 15.54 -9.90 0.47
CA ASP A 497 16.20 -10.43 1.66
C ASP A 497 15.65 -9.83 2.97
N LEU A 498 14.60 -9.00 2.94
CA LEU A 498 13.87 -8.54 4.15
C LEU A 498 12.80 -9.57 4.54
N PRO A 499 13.07 -10.51 5.46
CA PRO A 499 12.23 -11.70 5.65
C PRO A 499 10.83 -11.38 6.21
N ASN A 500 10.72 -10.30 6.99
CA ASN A 500 9.50 -9.90 7.67
C ASN A 500 8.81 -8.71 6.99
N CYS A 501 9.03 -8.47 5.69
CA CYS A 501 8.42 -7.37 4.95
C CYS A 501 7.46 -7.78 3.80
N ILE A 502 6.31 -7.11 3.71
CA ILE A 502 5.54 -6.95 2.46
C ILE A 502 5.78 -5.55 1.94
N PHE A 503 6.25 -5.43 0.70
CA PHE A 503 6.47 -4.14 0.06
C PHE A 503 5.49 -3.96 -1.10
N VAL A 504 4.85 -2.80 -1.16
CA VAL A 504 3.92 -2.42 -2.22
C VAL A 504 4.37 -1.09 -2.82
N SER A 505 4.37 -1.01 -4.15
CA SER A 505 4.74 0.19 -4.91
C SER A 505 3.56 0.67 -5.75
N ALA A 506 3.39 1.99 -5.88
CA ALA A 506 2.32 2.58 -6.69
C ALA A 506 2.53 2.42 -8.20
N ALA A 507 3.78 2.26 -8.62
CA ALA A 507 4.17 2.11 -10.02
C ALA A 507 5.42 1.24 -10.16
N ALA A 508 5.61 0.61 -11.32
CA ALA A 508 6.87 -0.05 -11.70
C ALA A 508 7.98 0.99 -11.99
N ASN A 509 8.82 0.76 -13.00
CA ASN A 509 9.76 1.76 -13.53
C ASN A 509 9.07 2.79 -14.43
N VAL A 510 7.96 3.36 -13.96
CA VAL A 510 7.13 4.34 -14.67
C VAL A 510 6.59 5.39 -13.69
N LEU A 511 5.93 6.42 -14.20
CA LEU A 511 5.31 7.46 -13.37
C LEU A 511 4.14 6.90 -12.53
N SER A 512 3.97 7.44 -11.34
CA SER A 512 2.76 7.29 -10.50
C SER A 512 1.87 8.51 -10.71
N TRP A 513 0.56 8.37 -10.48
CA TRP A 513 -0.44 9.42 -10.74
C TRP A 513 -1.39 9.62 -9.57
N TYR A 514 -1.86 10.86 -9.42
CA TYR A 514 -2.76 11.28 -8.35
C TYR A 514 -3.81 12.23 -8.91
N TRP A 515 -4.90 12.38 -8.15
CA TRP A 515 -5.79 13.51 -8.27
C TRP A 515 -5.32 14.65 -7.37
N VAL A 516 -5.20 15.85 -7.94
CA VAL A 516 -4.73 17.05 -7.24
C VAL A 516 -5.74 17.50 -6.18
N ASP A 517 -7.03 17.41 -6.49
CA ASP A 517 -8.14 17.69 -5.60
C ASP A 517 -9.23 16.61 -5.76
N CYS A 518 -10.26 16.66 -4.93
CA CYS A 518 -11.38 15.74 -5.00
C CYS A 518 -12.44 16.11 -6.05
N ASN A 519 -12.31 17.26 -6.72
CA ASN A 519 -13.24 17.78 -7.73
C ASN A 519 -12.98 17.18 -9.12
N ASN A 520 -12.74 15.88 -9.17
CA ASN A 520 -12.50 15.11 -10.39
C ASN A 520 -13.60 14.06 -10.60
N GLY A 521 -13.50 13.26 -11.66
CA GLY A 521 -14.53 12.29 -12.00
C GLY A 521 -14.56 11.03 -11.12
N ASP A 522 -13.53 10.79 -10.31
CA ASP A 522 -13.47 9.69 -9.34
C ASP A 522 -13.88 10.14 -7.91
N GLY A 523 -13.91 11.45 -7.65
CA GLY A 523 -14.48 12.03 -6.43
C GLY A 523 -13.58 12.03 -5.20
N PHE A 524 -12.27 11.80 -5.35
CA PHE A 524 -11.30 11.83 -4.26
C PHE A 524 -9.98 12.52 -4.65
N ALA A 525 -9.29 13.13 -3.68
CA ALA A 525 -7.92 13.59 -3.83
C ALA A 525 -6.93 12.50 -3.40
N GLY A 526 -5.78 12.41 -4.07
CA GLY A 526 -4.72 11.47 -3.72
C GLY A 526 -4.39 10.43 -4.80
N SER A 527 -3.58 9.44 -4.42
CA SER A 527 -2.98 8.52 -5.40
C SER A 527 -4.05 7.65 -6.03
N TRP A 528 -3.99 7.47 -7.34
CA TRP A 528 -4.91 6.58 -8.03
C TRP A 528 -4.83 5.15 -7.52
N PHE A 529 -3.62 4.68 -7.17
CA PHE A 529 -3.42 3.31 -6.68
C PHE A 529 -3.71 3.18 -5.18
N PHE A 530 -2.96 3.91 -4.36
CA PHE A 530 -3.04 3.81 -2.90
C PHE A 530 -4.35 4.28 -2.29
N HIS A 531 -5.09 5.22 -2.89
CA HIS A 531 -6.40 5.58 -2.38
C HIS A 531 -7.33 4.36 -2.36
N VAL A 532 -7.43 3.68 -3.51
CA VAL A 532 -8.24 2.47 -3.65
C VAL A 532 -7.69 1.32 -2.80
N PHE A 533 -6.36 1.18 -2.71
CA PHE A 533 -5.73 0.16 -1.87
C PHE A 533 -6.10 0.32 -0.39
N TRP A 534 -5.97 1.54 0.15
CA TRP A 534 -6.25 1.83 1.55
C TRP A 534 -7.74 1.77 1.88
N ASP A 535 -8.62 2.13 0.95
CA ASP A 535 -10.07 1.91 1.08
C ASP A 535 -10.42 0.42 1.25
N GLN A 536 -9.72 -0.46 0.54
CA GLN A 536 -9.92 -1.90 0.70
C GLN A 536 -9.38 -2.40 2.04
N LEU A 537 -8.21 -1.91 2.47
CA LEU A 537 -7.68 -2.25 3.79
C LEU A 537 -8.60 -1.78 4.92
N ASP A 538 -9.19 -0.59 4.79
CA ASP A 538 -10.17 -0.07 5.75
C ASP A 538 -11.40 -0.97 5.89
N GLN A 539 -11.80 -1.58 4.77
CA GLN A 539 -12.86 -2.60 4.71
C GLN A 539 -12.39 -4.00 5.15
N ASN A 540 -11.25 -4.10 5.82
CA ASN A 540 -10.63 -5.34 6.31
C ASN A 540 -10.30 -6.37 5.21
N GLN A 541 -10.12 -5.93 3.96
CA GLN A 541 -9.62 -6.82 2.92
C GLN A 541 -8.18 -7.23 3.22
N THR A 542 -7.79 -8.38 2.68
CA THR A 542 -6.40 -8.82 2.73
C THR A 542 -5.54 -7.92 1.83
N ILE A 543 -4.25 -7.82 2.12
CA ILE A 543 -3.32 -7.02 1.31
C ILE A 543 -3.37 -7.42 -0.17
N ASN A 544 -3.45 -8.72 -0.47
CA ASN A 544 -3.57 -9.17 -1.86
C ASN A 544 -4.89 -8.73 -2.52
N ASN A 545 -6.02 -8.80 -1.81
CA ASN A 545 -7.29 -8.32 -2.35
C ASN A 545 -7.26 -6.81 -2.58
N ALA A 546 -6.72 -6.05 -1.63
CA ALA A 546 -6.54 -4.61 -1.76
C ALA A 546 -5.68 -4.26 -2.99
N PHE A 547 -4.55 -4.96 -3.15
CA PHE A 547 -3.64 -4.79 -4.29
C PHE A 547 -4.31 -5.09 -5.63
N LEU A 548 -5.01 -6.22 -5.75
CA LEU A 548 -5.69 -6.63 -6.99
C LEU A 548 -6.82 -5.68 -7.36
N THR A 549 -7.58 -5.19 -6.37
CA THR A 549 -8.64 -4.20 -6.60
C THR A 549 -8.05 -2.86 -7.08
N ALA A 550 -7.00 -2.37 -6.42
CA ALA A 550 -6.32 -1.14 -6.80
C ALA A 550 -5.69 -1.23 -8.20
N GLN A 551 -5.09 -2.38 -8.55
CA GLN A 551 -4.58 -2.62 -9.92
C GLN A 551 -5.67 -2.58 -11.00
N ALA A 552 -6.87 -3.07 -10.67
CA ALA A 552 -8.00 -3.10 -11.59
C ALA A 552 -8.73 -1.76 -11.72
N PHE A 553 -8.41 -0.78 -10.87
CA PHE A 553 -9.00 0.55 -10.92
C PHE A 553 -8.73 1.22 -12.27
N VAL A 554 -9.77 1.81 -12.87
CA VAL A 554 -9.71 2.56 -14.12
C VAL A 554 -10.02 4.02 -13.78
N PRO A 555 -9.00 4.90 -13.68
CA PRO A 555 -9.22 6.29 -13.35
C PRO A 555 -10.11 6.97 -14.38
N PHE A 556 -10.91 7.93 -13.93
CA PHE A 556 -11.86 8.63 -14.77
C PHE A 556 -11.19 9.22 -16.02
N GLY A 557 -11.75 8.88 -17.19
CA GLY A 557 -11.28 9.40 -18.47
C GLY A 557 -9.95 8.82 -18.97
N LYS A 558 -9.35 7.80 -18.32
CA LYS A 558 -8.06 7.22 -18.78
C LYS A 558 -8.21 5.95 -19.63
N GLY A 559 -9.37 5.29 -19.58
CA GLY A 559 -9.74 4.20 -20.51
C GLY A 559 -8.96 2.88 -20.35
N ALA A 560 -8.03 2.80 -19.40
CA ALA A 560 -7.24 1.62 -19.08
C ALA A 560 -7.03 1.49 -17.55
N PRO A 561 -6.88 0.26 -17.02
CA PRO A 561 -6.65 0.06 -15.61
C PRO A 561 -5.21 0.39 -15.19
N LEU A 562 -4.99 0.63 -13.90
CA LEU A 562 -3.66 0.93 -13.35
C LEU A 562 -2.64 -0.19 -13.57
N ALA A 563 -3.09 -1.45 -13.67
CA ALA A 563 -2.25 -2.59 -14.07
C ALA A 563 -1.55 -2.38 -15.43
N VAL A 564 -2.08 -1.49 -16.27
CA VAL A 564 -1.50 -1.10 -17.57
C VAL A 564 -0.77 0.24 -17.47
N ILE A 565 -1.36 1.22 -16.77
CA ILE A 565 -0.83 2.60 -16.72
C ILE A 565 0.40 2.72 -15.81
N GLN A 566 0.30 2.21 -14.58
CA GLN A 566 1.33 2.35 -13.54
C GLN A 566 2.07 1.04 -13.28
N VAL A 567 1.44 -0.10 -13.54
CA VAL A 567 2.00 -1.44 -13.31
C VAL A 567 2.53 -1.57 -11.86
N PRO A 568 1.72 -1.27 -10.83
CA PRO A 568 2.17 -1.34 -9.43
C PRO A 568 2.68 -2.75 -9.10
N LEU A 569 3.68 -2.84 -8.23
CA LEU A 569 4.34 -4.10 -7.84
C LEU A 569 4.13 -4.39 -6.36
N ILE A 570 4.05 -5.68 -6.02
CA ILE A 570 4.02 -6.19 -4.66
C ILE A 570 5.06 -7.30 -4.49
N GLN A 571 5.76 -7.29 -3.37
CA GLN A 571 6.67 -8.36 -2.93
C GLN A 571 6.29 -8.78 -1.52
N ASP A 572 5.98 -10.07 -1.33
CA ASP A 572 5.62 -10.66 -0.05
C ASP A 572 6.69 -11.66 0.39
N ASN A 573 7.59 -11.23 1.27
CA ASN A 573 8.62 -12.11 1.83
C ASN A 573 8.12 -12.92 3.04
N LEU A 574 6.97 -12.55 3.64
CA LEU A 574 6.38 -13.28 4.77
C LEU A 574 5.52 -14.47 4.30
N GLY A 575 4.97 -14.40 3.09
CA GLY A 575 4.01 -15.36 2.56
C GLY A 575 2.61 -15.22 3.17
N ILE A 576 2.25 -14.04 3.70
CA ILE A 576 0.97 -13.80 4.37
C ILE A 576 0.09 -12.76 3.69
N MET A 577 0.40 -12.25 2.49
CA MET A 577 -0.42 -11.23 1.81
C MET A 577 -1.88 -11.65 1.59
N ASN A 578 -2.15 -12.95 1.50
CA ASN A 578 -3.48 -13.52 1.31
C ASN A 578 -4.25 -13.71 2.61
N THR A 579 -3.60 -13.60 3.76
CA THR A 579 -4.24 -13.72 5.06
C THR A 579 -4.23 -12.40 5.80
N TRP A 580 -3.17 -11.58 5.70
CA TRP A 580 -3.00 -10.32 6.43
C TRP A 580 -3.99 -9.22 5.97
N SER A 581 -4.82 -8.77 6.92
CA SER A 581 -5.73 -7.61 6.94
C SER A 581 -5.66 -6.97 8.34
N PHE A 582 -6.36 -5.85 8.58
CA PHE A 582 -6.41 -5.26 9.93
C PHE A 582 -7.13 -6.11 10.98
N THR A 583 -7.88 -7.12 10.56
CA THR A 583 -8.59 -8.07 11.46
C THR A 583 -7.99 -9.47 11.46
N SER A 584 -6.93 -9.74 10.70
CA SER A 584 -6.37 -11.09 10.61
C SER A 584 -5.01 -11.21 11.31
N PHE A 585 -4.92 -12.27 12.11
CA PHE A 585 -3.83 -12.44 13.06
C PHE A 585 -3.16 -13.81 12.98
N SER A 586 -3.38 -14.61 11.92
CA SER A 586 -2.68 -15.89 11.78
C SER A 586 -1.34 -15.77 11.03
N LYS A 587 -0.27 -16.24 11.66
CA LYS A 587 0.93 -16.73 10.95
C LYS A 587 0.64 -18.17 10.51
N LEU A 588 0.96 -18.53 9.27
CA LEU A 588 0.88 -19.91 8.78
C LEU A 588 1.94 -20.79 9.46
#